data_AF-A0A2P4SC03-F1
#
_entry.id   AF-A0A2P4SC03-F1
#
_cell.length_a   1.000
_cell.length_b   1.000
_cell.length_c   1.000
_cell.angle_alpha   90.00
_cell.angle_beta   90.00
_cell.angle_gamma   90.00
#
_symmetry.space_group_name_H-M   'P 1'
#
loop_
_entity.id
_entity.type
_entity.pdbx_description
1 polymer ?
#
loop_
_entity_poly.entity_id
_entity_poly.type
_entity_poly.pdbx_seq_one_letter_code
_entity_poly.pdbx_strand_id
1 'polypeptide(L)'
;LSVVFDGKRDDYFPELIKWATENGASTEGFEIANFEEEGFGLKATREIKAEELFLWVPRKLLMTVESAKNSVLGSLYSQDRILQAMGNITLAFHLLCERANPNSFWLPYIQTLPSEYDTPLYFEEDEVQYLRSTQAIHDVFSQYKNTARQYAYFYKVIQ
;
A
#
# COMPACT_ATOMS: atom_id res chain seq x y z
N LEU A 1 15.81 8.72 4.39
CA LEU A 1 16.34 7.70 3.46
C LEU A 1 15.20 6.73 3.18
N SER A 2 14.73 6.62 1.93
CA SER A 2 13.73 5.60 1.59
C SER A 2 14.41 4.24 1.56
N VAL A 3 13.79 3.22 2.17
CA VAL A 3 14.26 1.85 2.04
C VAL A 3 13.94 1.37 0.63
N VAL A 4 14.98 1.00 -0.10
CA VAL A 4 14.90 0.34 -1.42
C VAL A 4 15.30 -1.10 -1.21
N PHE A 5 14.55 -2.02 -1.82
CA PHE A 5 14.83 -3.45 -1.71
C PHE A 5 15.68 -3.89 -2.91
N ASP A 6 16.59 -4.83 -2.67
CA ASP A 6 17.44 -5.41 -3.72
C ASP A 6 16.67 -6.47 -4.50
N GLY A 7 16.36 -6.22 -5.77
CA GLY A 7 15.65 -7.16 -6.63
C GLY A 7 14.49 -6.53 -7.38
N LYS A 8 13.84 -7.31 -8.23
CA LYS A 8 12.61 -6.91 -8.93
C LYS A 8 11.40 -7.32 -8.11
N ARG A 9 10.27 -6.64 -8.36
CA ARG A 9 9.00 -6.89 -7.67
C ARG A 9 8.56 -8.36 -7.73
N ASP A 10 8.78 -9.01 -8.87
CA ASP A 10 8.41 -10.40 -9.13
C ASP A 10 9.28 -11.42 -8.41
N ASP A 11 10.50 -11.06 -8.02
CA ASP A 11 11.39 -11.91 -7.23
C ASP A 11 10.79 -12.20 -5.83
N TYR A 12 9.91 -11.34 -5.31
CA TYR A 12 9.33 -11.45 -3.97
C TYR A 12 7.98 -12.17 -3.91
N PHE A 13 7.32 -12.44 -5.04
CA PHE A 13 6.02 -13.11 -5.04
C PHE A 13 6.04 -14.53 -4.44
N PRO A 14 7.09 -15.36 -4.62
CA PRO A 14 7.17 -16.65 -3.95
C PRO A 14 7.13 -16.53 -2.42
N GLU A 15 7.79 -15.52 -1.85
CA GLU A 15 7.77 -15.28 -0.40
C GLU A 15 6.40 -14.79 0.08
N LEU A 16 5.72 -13.94 -0.70
CA LEU A 16 4.34 -13.54 -0.41
C LEU A 16 3.40 -14.75 -0.33
N ILE A 17 3.46 -15.64 -1.33
CA ILE A 17 2.62 -16.85 -1.40
C ILE A 17 2.93 -17.78 -0.23
N LYS A 18 4.21 -18.01 0.08
CA LYS A 18 4.62 -18.82 1.24
C LYS A 18 4.09 -18.24 2.55
N TRP A 19 4.32 -16.96 2.81
CA TRP A 19 3.86 -16.26 4.02
C TRP A 19 2.34 -16.29 4.17
N ALA A 20 1.60 -16.06 3.07
CA ALA A 20 0.15 -16.11 3.06
C ALA A 20 -0.37 -17.54 3.38
N THR A 21 0.26 -18.56 2.79
CA THR A 21 -0.07 -19.98 3.01
C THR A 21 0.16 -20.39 4.47
N GLU A 22 1.32 -20.04 5.04
CA GLU A 22 1.69 -20.32 6.44
C GLU A 22 0.74 -19.68 7.46
N ASN A 23 0.00 -18.64 7.06
CA ASN A 23 -0.97 -17.95 7.90
C ASN A 23 -2.43 -18.26 7.53
N GLY A 24 -2.67 -19.26 6.67
CA GLY A 24 -4.01 -19.80 6.39
C GLY A 24 -4.81 -19.06 5.31
N ALA A 25 -4.17 -18.26 4.46
CA ALA A 25 -4.82 -17.72 3.28
C ALA A 25 -4.89 -18.76 2.14
N SER A 26 -5.85 -18.59 1.25
CA SER A 26 -5.90 -19.33 -0.02
C SER A 26 -4.77 -18.90 -0.96
N THR A 27 -4.01 -19.85 -1.48
CA THR A 27 -2.89 -19.59 -2.39
C THR A 27 -2.87 -20.53 -3.60
N GLU A 28 -3.96 -21.26 -3.82
CA GLU A 28 -4.12 -22.22 -4.91
C GLU A 28 -5.16 -21.75 -5.94
N GLY A 29 -5.08 -22.27 -7.15
CA GLY A 29 -6.03 -21.97 -8.23
C GLY A 29 -5.80 -20.65 -8.98
N PHE A 30 -4.74 -19.92 -8.62
CA PHE A 30 -4.27 -18.75 -9.34
C PHE A 30 -2.74 -18.65 -9.33
N GLU A 31 -2.21 -17.86 -10.25
CA GLU A 31 -0.81 -17.42 -10.25
C GLU A 31 -0.75 -15.89 -10.42
N ILE A 32 0.35 -15.29 -9.98
CA ILE A 32 0.58 -13.86 -10.17
C ILE A 32 1.18 -13.67 -11.56
N ALA A 33 0.56 -12.82 -12.38
CA ALA A 33 1.00 -12.54 -13.74
C ALA A 33 1.03 -11.03 -13.99
N ASN A 34 1.92 -10.58 -14.88
CA ASN A 34 1.95 -9.21 -15.35
C ASN A 34 1.10 -9.08 -16.63
N PHE A 35 0.11 -8.19 -16.60
CA PHE A 35 -0.76 -7.86 -17.72
C PHE A 35 -0.34 -6.51 -18.30
N GLU A 36 -0.51 -6.34 -19.61
CA GLU A 36 -0.04 -5.15 -20.33
C GLU A 36 -0.81 -3.89 -19.90
N GLU A 37 -2.12 -3.99 -19.65
CA GLU A 37 -2.97 -2.83 -19.35
C GLU A 37 -3.02 -2.52 -17.84
N GLU A 38 -3.17 -3.53 -16.98
CA GLU A 38 -3.39 -3.34 -15.55
C GLU A 38 -2.13 -3.56 -14.68
N GLY A 39 -1.04 -4.03 -15.28
CA GLY A 39 0.16 -4.48 -14.56
C GLY A 39 -0.05 -5.82 -13.85
N PHE A 40 0.54 -6.00 -12.67
CA PHE A 40 0.44 -7.27 -11.95
C PHE A 40 -0.97 -7.55 -11.40
N GLY A 41 -1.49 -8.75 -11.69
CA GLY A 41 -2.75 -9.26 -11.17
C GLY A 41 -2.73 -10.78 -10.96
N LEU A 42 -3.91 -11.35 -10.71
CA LEU A 42 -4.09 -12.80 -10.52
C LEU A 42 -4.69 -13.45 -11.77
N LYS A 43 -4.05 -14.50 -12.27
CA LYS A 43 -4.53 -15.32 -13.39
C LYS A 43 -4.97 -16.68 -12.87
N ALA A 44 -6.18 -17.12 -13.20
CA ALA A 44 -6.66 -18.43 -12.79
C ALA A 44 -5.82 -19.56 -13.42
N THR A 45 -5.50 -20.59 -12.65
CA THR A 45 -4.78 -21.81 -13.11
C THR A 45 -5.70 -23.03 -13.24
N ARG A 46 -6.98 -22.82 -12.95
CA ARG A 46 -8.08 -23.77 -13.10
C ARG A 46 -9.36 -23.01 -13.45
N GLU A 47 -10.39 -23.73 -13.85
CA GLU A 47 -11.73 -23.16 -13.95
C GLU A 47 -12.23 -22.72 -12.55
N ILE A 48 -12.75 -21.50 -12.46
CA ILE A 48 -13.36 -20.93 -11.24
C ILE A 48 -14.78 -20.55 -11.63
N LYS A 49 -15.77 -21.11 -10.93
CA LYS A 49 -17.18 -20.83 -11.22
C LYS A 49 -17.62 -19.49 -10.61
N ALA A 50 -18.62 -18.88 -11.21
CA ALA A 50 -19.32 -17.77 -10.56
C ALA A 50 -19.81 -18.21 -9.17
N GLU A 51 -19.71 -17.31 -8.19
CA GLU A 51 -20.06 -17.54 -6.78
C GLU A 51 -19.16 -18.53 -6.02
N GLU A 52 -18.11 -19.08 -6.65
CA GLU A 52 -17.14 -19.92 -5.96
C GLU A 52 -16.26 -19.11 -5.00
N LEU A 53 -16.22 -19.52 -3.73
CA LEU A 53 -15.26 -18.98 -2.77
C LEU A 53 -13.85 -19.52 -3.07
N PHE A 54 -13.11 -18.84 -3.95
CA PHE A 54 -11.76 -19.25 -4.33
C PHE A 54 -10.65 -18.51 -3.57
N LEU A 55 -10.97 -17.37 -2.91
CA LEU A 55 -9.98 -16.54 -2.22
C LEU A 55 -10.46 -16.10 -0.83
N TRP A 56 -9.64 -16.31 0.20
CA TRP A 56 -9.83 -15.80 1.56
C TRP A 56 -8.51 -15.38 2.20
N VAL A 57 -8.57 -14.33 3.03
CA VAL A 57 -7.40 -13.77 3.73
C VAL A 57 -7.72 -13.60 5.22
N PRO A 58 -7.07 -14.36 6.11
CA PRO A 58 -7.24 -14.20 7.56
C PRO A 58 -6.84 -12.81 8.05
N ARG A 59 -7.57 -12.28 9.04
CA ARG A 59 -7.37 -10.92 9.59
C ARG A 59 -5.93 -10.63 10.04
N LYS A 60 -5.19 -11.65 10.49
CA LYS A 60 -3.79 -11.53 10.92
C LYS A 60 -2.87 -10.97 9.82
N LEU A 61 -3.18 -11.22 8.55
CA LEU A 61 -2.39 -10.77 7.41
C LEU A 61 -2.65 -9.31 7.01
N LEU A 62 -3.72 -8.70 7.51
CA LEU A 62 -4.09 -7.32 7.17
C LEU A 62 -3.25 -6.33 7.98
N MET A 63 -2.84 -5.25 7.33
CA MET A 63 -2.39 -4.03 8.00
C MET A 63 -3.62 -3.17 8.30
N THR A 64 -3.89 -2.91 9.57
CA THR A 64 -5.08 -2.16 10.01
C THR A 64 -4.70 -0.99 10.89
N VAL A 65 -5.67 -0.09 11.16
CA VAL A 65 -5.45 0.98 12.14
C VAL A 65 -5.19 0.39 13.52
N GLU A 66 -5.78 -0.76 13.87
CA GLU A 66 -5.46 -1.44 15.14
C GLU A 66 -4.03 -2.00 15.16
N SER A 67 -3.53 -2.61 14.07
CA SER A 67 -2.13 -3.07 14.04
C SER A 67 -1.16 -1.89 14.13
N ALA A 68 -1.49 -0.76 13.51
CA ALA A 68 -0.71 0.48 13.59
C ALA A 68 -0.58 0.99 15.05
N LYS A 69 -1.69 1.01 15.81
CA LYS A 69 -1.70 1.41 17.24
C LYS A 69 -0.82 0.52 18.12
N ASN A 70 -0.70 -0.76 17.76
CA ASN A 70 0.10 -1.74 18.49
C ASN A 70 1.54 -1.87 17.96
N SER A 71 1.92 -1.05 16.97
CA SER A 71 3.27 -1.02 16.39
C SER A 71 4.14 0.07 17.03
N VAL A 72 5.35 0.28 16.50
CA VAL A 72 6.22 1.40 16.88
C VAL A 72 5.54 2.77 16.71
N LEU A 73 4.54 2.88 15.84
CA LEU A 73 3.76 4.10 15.63
C LEU A 73 2.80 4.42 16.80
N GLY A 74 2.52 3.48 17.69
CA GLY A 74 1.50 3.60 18.74
C GLY A 74 1.70 4.80 19.67
N SER A 75 2.95 5.11 20.04
CA SER A 75 3.28 6.27 20.88
C SER A 75 2.91 7.59 20.19
N LEU A 76 3.33 7.77 18.93
CA LEU A 76 3.02 8.95 18.13
C LEU A 76 1.51 9.06 17.85
N TYR A 77 0.86 7.94 17.53
CA TYR A 77 -0.59 7.87 17.33
C TYR A 77 -1.36 8.41 18.55
N SER A 78 -0.92 8.09 19.78
CA SER A 78 -1.59 8.55 21.00
C SER A 78 -1.52 10.07 21.23
N GLN A 79 -0.56 10.76 20.60
CA GLN A 79 -0.29 12.18 20.82
C GLN A 79 -0.75 13.05 19.66
N ASP A 80 -0.78 12.51 18.44
CA ASP A 80 -1.12 13.25 17.23
C ASP A 80 -2.61 13.14 16.86
N ARG A 81 -3.28 14.29 16.80
CA ARG A 81 -4.72 14.36 16.48
C ARG A 81 -5.03 13.98 15.04
N ILE A 82 -4.11 14.20 14.10
CA ILE A 82 -4.32 13.87 12.68
C ILE A 82 -4.34 12.35 12.54
N LEU A 83 -3.38 11.63 13.13
CA LEU A 83 -3.36 10.17 13.12
C LEU A 83 -4.63 9.58 13.74
N GLN A 84 -5.11 10.15 14.85
CA GLN A 84 -6.34 9.68 15.51
C GLN A 84 -7.61 9.90 14.68
N ALA A 85 -7.70 11.04 13.98
CA ALA A 85 -8.87 11.40 13.19
C ALA A 85 -8.85 10.78 11.79
N MET A 86 -7.68 10.45 11.24
CA MET A 86 -7.48 10.06 9.86
C MET A 86 -6.81 8.69 9.75
N GLY A 87 -7.62 7.63 9.75
CA GLY A 87 -7.14 6.24 9.67
C GLY A 87 -6.31 5.94 8.42
N ASN A 88 -6.60 6.61 7.29
CA ASN A 88 -5.82 6.50 6.05
C ASN A 88 -4.38 7.01 6.20
N ILE A 89 -4.19 8.14 6.90
CA ILE A 89 -2.85 8.66 7.21
C ILE A 89 -2.14 7.72 8.18
N THR A 90 -2.84 7.21 9.19
CA THR A 90 -2.27 6.21 10.11
C THR A 90 -1.79 4.96 9.38
N LEU A 91 -2.55 4.46 8.39
CA LEU A 91 -2.13 3.33 7.56
C LEU A 91 -0.90 3.66 6.71
N ALA A 92 -0.80 4.86 6.13
CA ALA A 92 0.37 5.29 5.37
C ALA A 92 1.64 5.31 6.24
N PHE A 93 1.56 5.85 7.46
CA PHE A 93 2.69 5.82 8.39
C PHE A 93 3.01 4.41 8.87
N HIS A 94 2.00 3.59 9.17
CA HIS A 94 2.22 2.20 9.55
C HIS A 94 2.97 1.44 8.45
N LEU A 95 2.56 1.62 7.19
CA LEU A 95 3.24 1.05 6.03
C LEU A 95 4.70 1.51 5.94
N LEU A 96 4.99 2.78 6.14
CA LEU A 96 6.36 3.31 6.11
C LEU A 96 7.22 2.79 7.27
N CYS A 97 6.67 2.72 8.49
CA CYS A 97 7.38 2.20 9.66
C CYS A 97 7.70 0.71 9.48
N GLU A 98 6.75 -0.10 9.02
CA GLU A 98 6.97 -1.52 8.75
C GLU A 98 7.92 -1.73 7.57
N ARG A 99 7.86 -0.90 6.53
CA ARG A 99 8.83 -0.91 5.42
C ARG A 99 10.25 -0.64 5.89
N ALA A 100 10.42 0.24 6.88
CA ALA A 100 11.72 0.56 7.46
C ALA A 100 12.24 -0.52 8.43
N ASN A 101 11.41 -1.49 8.81
CA ASN A 101 11.77 -2.56 9.72
C ASN A 101 12.11 -3.85 8.95
N PRO A 102 13.39 -4.28 8.90
CA PRO A 102 13.79 -5.49 8.19
C PRO A 102 13.24 -6.79 8.81
N ASN A 103 12.72 -6.72 10.04
CA ASN A 103 12.10 -7.86 10.72
C ASN A 103 10.57 -7.74 10.77
N SER A 104 9.96 -6.91 9.90
CA SER A 104 8.52 -6.73 9.88
C SER A 104 7.79 -8.03 9.50
N PHE A 105 6.71 -8.33 10.21
CA PHE A 105 5.81 -9.44 9.87
C PHE A 105 5.20 -9.29 8.48
N TRP A 106 4.99 -8.05 8.02
CA TRP A 106 4.38 -7.73 6.72
C TRP A 106 5.41 -7.53 5.61
N LEU A 107 6.70 -7.80 5.85
CA LEU A 107 7.74 -7.58 4.85
C LEU A 107 7.46 -8.28 3.50
N PRO A 108 6.98 -9.55 3.46
CA PRO A 108 6.63 -10.22 2.19
C PRO A 108 5.53 -9.49 1.40
N TYR A 109 4.58 -8.85 2.09
CA TYR A 109 3.56 -8.01 1.46
C TYR A 109 4.16 -6.68 0.98
N ILE A 110 4.99 -6.03 1.80
CA ILE A 110 5.55 -4.70 1.49
C ILE A 110 6.52 -4.75 0.32
N GLN A 111 7.31 -5.82 0.19
CA GLN A 111 8.26 -6.02 -0.92
C GLN A 111 7.58 -6.25 -2.27
N THR A 112 6.33 -6.72 -2.26
CA THR A 112 5.53 -6.98 -3.47
C THR A 112 4.62 -5.82 -3.86
N LEU A 113 4.65 -4.69 -3.13
CA LEU A 113 3.94 -3.47 -3.53
C LEU A 113 4.63 -2.78 -4.72
N PRO A 114 3.87 -2.07 -5.58
CA PRO A 114 4.45 -1.18 -6.58
C PRO A 114 5.38 -0.14 -5.94
N SER A 115 6.47 0.18 -6.62
CA SER A 115 7.36 1.30 -6.22
C SER A 115 6.79 2.66 -6.61
N GLU A 116 5.92 2.69 -7.64
CA GLU A 116 5.30 3.88 -8.22
C GLU A 116 3.84 3.60 -8.55
N TYR A 117 3.04 4.67 -8.70
CA TYR A 117 1.60 4.61 -8.96
C TYR A 117 1.20 5.73 -9.92
N ASP A 118 0.14 5.53 -10.70
CA ASP A 118 -0.38 6.54 -11.64
C ASP A 118 -1.43 7.47 -11.00
N THR A 119 -1.32 7.72 -9.69
CA THR A 119 -2.17 8.74 -9.07
C THR A 119 -1.75 10.13 -9.54
N PRO A 120 -2.65 11.14 -9.56
CA PRO A 120 -2.29 12.48 -10.02
C PRO A 120 -1.09 13.09 -9.31
N LEU A 121 -0.71 12.62 -8.12
CA LEU A 121 0.50 13.05 -7.39
C LEU A 121 1.82 12.76 -8.12
N TYR A 122 1.81 11.80 -9.07
CA TYR A 122 2.95 11.40 -9.88
C TYR A 122 2.91 11.98 -11.30
N PHE A 123 1.86 12.71 -11.65
CA PHE A 123 1.77 13.33 -12.96
C PHE A 123 2.79 14.45 -13.09
N GLU A 124 3.34 14.58 -14.29
CA GLU A 124 4.11 15.76 -14.68
C GLU A 124 3.19 16.97 -14.81
N GLU A 125 3.77 18.17 -14.71
CA GLU A 125 2.98 19.41 -14.78
C GLU A 125 2.15 19.48 -16.06
N ASP A 126 2.74 19.14 -17.20
CA ASP A 126 2.07 19.17 -18.51
C ASP A 126 0.92 18.15 -18.60
N GLU A 127 0.99 17.03 -17.89
CA GLU A 127 -0.10 16.05 -17.83
C GLU A 127 -1.30 16.59 -17.05
N VAL A 128 -1.04 17.26 -15.92
CA VAL A 128 -2.08 17.94 -15.13
C VAL A 128 -2.69 19.09 -15.92
N GLN A 129 -1.95 19.74 -16.83
CA GLN A 129 -2.48 20.83 -17.65
C GLN A 129 -3.62 20.39 -18.57
N TYR A 130 -3.67 19.13 -19.00
CA TYR A 130 -4.79 18.61 -19.80
C TYR A 130 -6.11 18.59 -19.03
N LEU A 131 -6.07 18.57 -17.70
CA LEU A 131 -7.26 18.62 -16.86
C LEU A 131 -7.79 20.04 -16.66
N ARG A 132 -7.13 21.07 -17.21
CA ARG A 132 -7.59 22.47 -17.09
C ARG A 132 -9.02 22.59 -17.62
N SER A 133 -9.81 23.38 -16.90
CA SER A 133 -11.24 23.61 -17.19
C SER A 133 -12.16 22.39 -17.03
N THR A 134 -11.64 21.24 -16.56
CA THR A 134 -12.47 20.12 -16.11
C THR A 134 -12.88 20.31 -14.64
N GLN A 135 -13.91 19.59 -14.18
CA GLN A 135 -14.29 19.60 -12.77
C GLN A 135 -13.26 18.86 -11.88
N ALA A 136 -12.59 17.85 -12.42
CA ALA A 136 -11.67 16.98 -11.68
C ALA A 136 -10.39 17.70 -11.21
N ILE A 137 -9.96 18.77 -11.89
CA ILE A 137 -8.71 19.47 -11.55
C ILE A 137 -8.72 20.05 -10.13
N HIS A 138 -9.89 20.41 -9.60
CA HIS A 138 -10.02 20.90 -8.23
C HIS A 138 -9.66 19.85 -7.18
N ASP A 139 -10.00 18.58 -7.45
CA ASP A 139 -9.66 17.46 -6.58
C ASP A 139 -8.17 17.13 -6.69
N VAL A 140 -7.59 17.19 -7.90
CA VAL A 140 -6.14 17.03 -8.11
C VAL A 140 -5.35 18.07 -7.32
N PHE A 141 -5.70 19.35 -7.42
CA PHE A 141 -5.03 20.41 -6.65
C PHE A 141 -5.22 20.23 -5.14
N SER A 142 -6.41 19.82 -4.70
CA SER A 142 -6.66 19.53 -3.29
C SER A 142 -5.80 18.37 -2.80
N GLN A 143 -5.64 17.31 -3.60
CA GLN A 143 -4.80 16.16 -3.28
C GLN A 143 -3.33 16.58 -3.12
N TYR A 144 -2.75 17.28 -4.10
CA TYR A 144 -1.37 17.79 -4.01
C TYR A 144 -1.15 18.66 -2.77
N LYS A 145 -2.03 19.63 -2.54
CA LYS A 145 -1.93 20.54 -1.39
C LYS A 145 -2.04 19.80 -0.07
N ASN A 146 -2.97 18.85 0.04
CA ASN A 146 -3.19 18.07 1.26
C ASN A 146 -1.98 17.18 1.56
N THR A 147 -1.46 16.45 0.56
CA THR A 147 -0.30 15.56 0.72
C THR A 147 0.95 16.34 1.10
N ALA A 148 1.24 17.45 0.41
CA ALA A 148 2.40 18.29 0.73
C ALA A 148 2.32 18.88 2.15
N ARG A 149 1.13 19.36 2.56
CA ARG A 149 0.90 19.87 3.92
C ARG A 149 1.07 18.79 4.98
N GLN A 150 0.54 17.58 4.75
CA GLN A 150 0.67 16.45 5.67
C GLN A 150 2.12 16.02 5.80
N TYR A 151 2.85 15.89 4.69
CA TYR A 151 4.28 15.60 4.71
C TYR A 151 5.06 16.62 5.54
N ALA A 152 4.89 17.91 5.26
CA ALA A 152 5.59 18.97 6.00
C ALA A 152 5.23 19.00 7.49
N TYR A 153 3.95 18.79 7.82
CA TYR A 153 3.49 18.70 9.21
C TYR A 153 4.19 17.56 9.95
N PHE A 154 4.12 16.33 9.42
CA PHE A 154 4.69 15.16 10.08
C PHE A 154 6.22 15.15 10.08
N TYR A 155 6.86 15.71 9.06
CA TYR A 155 8.31 15.91 9.06
C TYR A 155 8.75 16.75 10.26
N LYS A 156 8.02 17.83 10.58
CA LYS A 156 8.30 18.66 11.76
C LYS A 156 7.95 17.98 13.08
N VAL A 157 6.94 17.11 13.11
CA VAL A 157 6.53 16.38 14.33
C VAL A 157 7.53 15.28 14.68
N ILE A 158 8.19 14.68 13.68
CA ILE A 158 9.10 13.55 13.86
C ILE A 158 10.55 13.99 14.10
N GLN A 159 10.93 15.21 13.67
CA GLN A 159 12.22 15.84 14.02
C GLN A 159 12.26 16.27 15.49
#